data_AF-A0A1Y2D3T0-F1
#
_entry.id   AF-A0A1Y2D3T0-F1
#
_cell.length_a   1.000
_cell.length_b   1.000
_cell.length_c   1.000
_cell.angle_alpha   90.00
_cell.angle_beta   90.00
_cell.angle_gamma   90.00
#
_symmetry.space_group_name_H-M   'P 1'
#
loop_
_entity.id
_entity.type
_entity.pdbx_description
1 polymer ?
#
loop_
_entity_poly.entity_id
_entity_poly.type
_entity_poly.pdbx_seq_one_letter_code
_entity_poly.pdbx_strand_id
1 'polypeptide(L)'
;MKGMVIYLKHSSLRPYYANTIGLLAFESLIKDNIYFNKGTHGLLNDYSTTFHTLEKNIKARKYGGVYITDFDILKQFLNAPGCVRSERLRYQCDQREFDENYNEEVAGSTLNFIMTEYNNRLNEFINNEQQQYEIDYTNRENFRKTYETILSQPFLAFHNKIIHDIAGHAMIYNELGKEFLINNLFKYERITFYVHIGSSILLFLSFNILFLRQIRNQLRIVDFLINILFLIPMEAYQSSSNLKNFIEHGKLN
;
A
#
# COMPACT_ATOMS: atom_id res chain seq x y z
N MET A 1 5.24 1.18 -7.80
CA MET A 1 4.92 0.35 -6.61
C MET A 1 4.65 1.20 -5.36
N LYS A 2 5.60 2.05 -4.92
CA LYS A 2 5.42 2.93 -3.74
C LYS A 2 4.14 3.79 -3.76
N GLY A 3 3.84 4.42 -4.90
CA GLY A 3 2.62 5.23 -5.04
C GLY A 3 1.32 4.45 -4.79
N MET A 4 1.22 3.22 -5.32
CA MET A 4 0.05 2.35 -5.10
C MET A 4 -0.11 1.99 -3.62
N VAL A 5 0.96 1.55 -2.94
CA VAL A 5 0.89 1.19 -1.52
C VAL A 5 0.41 2.36 -0.66
N ILE A 6 0.95 3.56 -0.93
CA ILE A 6 0.55 4.77 -0.19
C ILE A 6 -0.91 5.11 -0.51
N TYR A 7 -1.32 5.09 -1.78
CA TYR A 7 -2.71 5.32 -2.17
C TYR A 7 -3.68 4.37 -1.47
N LEU A 8 -3.42 3.05 -1.52
CA LEU A 8 -4.27 2.02 -0.90
C LEU A 8 -4.38 2.23 0.60
N LYS A 9 -3.27 2.49 1.29
CA LYS A 9 -3.24 2.80 2.72
C LYS A 9 -4.15 3.97 3.08
N HIS A 10 -4.12 5.06 2.30
CA HIS A 10 -4.96 6.22 2.58
C HIS A 10 -6.41 6.02 2.13
N SER A 11 -6.65 5.31 1.03
CA SER A 11 -7.99 4.96 0.59
C SER A 11 -8.71 4.03 1.57
N SER A 12 -7.99 3.13 2.26
CA SER A 12 -8.57 2.26 3.29
C SER A 12 -9.01 3.01 4.56
N LEU A 13 -8.52 4.24 4.78
CA LEU A 13 -8.95 5.06 5.91
C LEU A 13 -10.30 5.74 5.68
N ARG A 14 -10.78 5.83 4.44
CA ARG A 14 -12.07 6.43 4.10
C ARG A 14 -13.25 5.77 4.84
N PRO A 15 -13.47 4.44 4.72
CA PRO A 15 -14.56 3.80 5.44
C PRO A 15 -14.37 3.88 6.97
N TYR A 16 -13.12 3.88 7.46
CA TYR A 16 -12.86 4.07 8.90
C TYR A 16 -13.39 5.42 9.39
N TYR A 17 -12.93 6.51 8.78
CA TYR A 17 -13.32 7.84 9.20
C TYR A 17 -14.81 8.12 8.93
N ALA A 18 -15.35 7.65 7.81
CA ALA A 18 -16.77 7.79 7.52
C ALA A 18 -17.62 7.10 8.60
N ASN A 19 -17.32 5.85 8.97
CA ASN A 19 -18.02 5.15 10.06
C ASN A 19 -17.89 5.90 11.40
N THR A 20 -16.69 6.40 11.74
CA THR A 20 -16.50 7.18 12.97
C THR A 20 -17.34 8.46 12.96
N ILE A 21 -17.42 9.14 11.81
CA ILE A 21 -18.26 10.33 11.64
C ILE A 21 -19.74 9.98 11.80
N GLY A 22 -20.22 8.87 11.22
CA GLY A 22 -21.60 8.42 11.37
C GLY A 22 -21.97 8.15 12.84
N LEU A 23 -21.07 7.48 13.58
CA LEU A 23 -21.23 7.25 15.01
C LEU A 23 -21.27 8.57 15.81
N LEU A 24 -20.29 9.45 15.60
CA LEU A 24 -20.23 10.74 16.29
C LEU A 24 -21.41 11.65 15.94
N ALA A 25 -21.91 11.58 14.70
CA ALA A 25 -23.10 12.29 14.27
C ALA A 25 -24.34 11.78 15.01
N PHE A 26 -24.50 10.46 15.12
CA PHE A 26 -25.55 9.85 15.93
C PHE A 26 -25.47 10.29 17.39
N GLU A 27 -24.29 10.21 18.01
CA GLU A 27 -24.08 10.62 19.39
C GLU A 27 -24.31 12.13 19.60
N SER A 28 -23.97 12.98 18.62
CA SER A 28 -24.16 14.43 18.70
C SER A 28 -25.64 14.87 18.75
N LEU A 29 -26.55 14.03 18.26
CA LEU A 29 -28.00 14.26 18.31
C LEU A 29 -28.60 13.86 19.66
N ILE A 30 -27.87 13.12 20.49
CA ILE A 30 -28.32 12.68 21.81
C ILE A 30 -27.93 13.71 22.86
N LYS A 31 -28.92 14.28 23.54
CA LYS A 31 -28.69 15.20 24.66
C LYS A 31 -28.50 14.41 25.95
N ASP A 32 -27.30 13.89 26.16
CA ASP A 32 -26.95 13.18 27.39
C ASP A 32 -25.65 13.69 27.98
N ASN A 33 -25.73 14.65 28.90
CA ASN A 33 -24.53 15.20 29.55
C ASN A 33 -23.76 14.19 30.42
N ILE A 34 -24.35 13.03 30.74
CA ILE A 34 -23.72 12.00 31.59
C ILE A 34 -22.84 11.09 30.73
N TYR A 35 -23.34 10.65 29.57
CA TYR A 35 -22.66 9.69 28.70
C TYR A 35 -22.04 10.30 27.44
N PHE A 36 -22.65 11.35 26.89
CA PHE A 36 -22.22 12.03 25.67
C PHE A 36 -21.89 13.49 25.97
N ASN A 37 -20.63 13.70 26.34
CA ASN A 37 -20.17 15.01 26.82
C ASN A 37 -20.27 16.08 25.71
N LYS A 38 -20.32 17.38 26.07
CA LYS A 38 -20.31 18.50 25.10
C LYS A 38 -19.17 18.45 24.07
N GLY A 39 -18.13 17.66 24.34
CA GLY A 39 -17.00 17.41 23.44
C GLY A 39 -17.33 16.58 22.19
N THR A 40 -18.46 15.85 22.13
CA THR A 40 -18.81 15.00 20.97
C THR A 40 -18.93 15.81 19.69
N HIS A 41 -19.51 17.01 19.74
CA HIS A 41 -19.58 17.89 18.58
C HIS A 41 -18.18 18.40 18.16
N GLY A 42 -17.33 18.71 19.12
CA GLY A 42 -15.92 19.06 18.86
C GLY A 42 -15.19 17.90 18.15
N LEU A 43 -15.36 16.67 18.65
CA LEU A 43 -14.80 15.47 18.03
C LEU A 43 -15.36 15.24 16.61
N LEU A 44 -16.67 15.40 16.40
CA LEU A 44 -17.28 15.29 15.08
C LEU A 44 -16.63 16.28 14.09
N ASN A 45 -16.43 17.54 14.51
CA ASN A 45 -15.77 18.56 13.69
C ASN A 45 -14.30 18.24 13.40
N ASP A 46 -13.56 17.74 14.39
CA ASP A 46 -12.17 17.33 14.23
C ASP A 46 -12.03 16.17 13.24
N TYR A 47 -12.90 15.16 13.37
CA TYR A 47 -12.93 14.01 12.47
C TYR A 47 -13.41 14.38 11.06
N SER A 48 -14.42 15.25 10.94
CA SER A 48 -14.86 15.82 9.67
C SER A 48 -13.73 16.57 8.96
N THR A 49 -13.02 17.44 9.68
CA THR A 49 -11.87 18.19 9.16
C THR A 49 -10.73 17.26 8.73
N THR A 50 -10.45 16.23 9.53
CA THR A 50 -9.44 15.21 9.22
C THR A 50 -9.81 14.44 7.96
N PHE A 51 -11.07 14.04 7.83
CA PHE A 51 -11.59 13.32 6.68
C PHE A 51 -11.59 14.17 5.40
N HIS A 52 -12.01 15.44 5.49
CA HIS A 52 -11.93 16.38 4.38
C HIS A 52 -10.47 16.60 3.94
N THR A 53 -9.55 16.73 4.90
CA THR A 53 -8.12 16.85 4.63
C THR A 53 -7.55 15.60 3.96
N LEU A 54 -7.97 14.41 4.39
CA LEU A 54 -7.63 13.14 3.74
C LEU A 54 -8.07 13.15 2.27
N GLU A 55 -9.33 13.48 2.00
CA GLU A 55 -9.85 13.53 0.62
C GLU A 55 -9.14 14.55 -0.24
N LYS A 56 -8.92 15.76 0.29
CA LYS A 56 -8.15 16.80 -0.40
C LYS A 56 -6.74 16.34 -0.72
N ASN A 57 -6.06 15.70 0.21
CA ASN A 57 -4.70 15.21 0.01
C ASN A 57 -4.63 14.05 -1.00
N ILE A 58 -5.63 13.17 -1.03
CA ILE A 58 -5.73 12.12 -2.05
C ILE A 58 -5.95 12.75 -3.43
N LYS A 59 -6.90 13.69 -3.57
CA LYS A 59 -7.17 14.40 -4.83
C LYS A 59 -5.97 15.23 -5.31
N ALA A 60 -5.24 15.86 -4.38
CA ALA A 60 -4.05 16.68 -4.65
C ALA A 60 -2.75 15.87 -4.86
N ARG A 61 -2.82 14.54 -4.88
CA ARG A 61 -1.66 13.64 -5.07
C ARG A 61 -0.55 13.76 -4.01
N LYS A 62 -0.85 14.28 -2.82
CA LYS A 62 0.12 14.40 -1.72
C LYS A 62 0.69 13.04 -1.29
N TYR A 63 -0.06 11.99 -1.55
CA TYR A 63 0.23 10.60 -1.18
C TYR A 63 0.90 9.80 -2.31
N GLY A 64 2.00 10.34 -2.86
CA GLY A 64 2.85 9.62 -3.81
C GLY A 64 2.77 10.09 -5.27
N GLY A 65 2.10 11.21 -5.56
CA GLY A 65 2.18 11.90 -6.86
C GLY A 65 1.38 11.29 -8.02
N VAL A 66 0.70 10.17 -7.78
CA VAL A 66 0.02 9.37 -8.81
C VAL A 66 -1.49 9.50 -8.65
N TYR A 67 -2.21 9.73 -9.75
CA TYR A 67 -3.68 9.71 -9.74
C TYR A 67 -4.23 8.30 -9.74
N ILE A 68 -5.47 8.15 -9.28
CA ILE A 68 -6.20 6.89 -9.45
C ILE A 68 -6.30 6.47 -10.94
N THR A 69 -6.35 7.45 -11.85
CA THR A 69 -6.36 7.25 -13.32
C THR A 69 -5.08 6.62 -13.85
N ASP A 70 -3.98 6.74 -13.12
CA ASP A 70 -2.68 6.23 -13.55
C ASP A 70 -2.53 4.74 -13.20
N PHE A 71 -3.45 4.19 -12.40
CA PHE A 71 -3.51 2.76 -12.11
C PHE A 71 -4.47 2.08 -13.08
N ASP A 72 -3.93 1.44 -14.12
CA ASP A 72 -4.73 0.76 -15.15
C ASP A 72 -5.76 -0.22 -14.56
N ILE A 73 -5.38 -0.95 -13.52
CA ILE A 73 -6.25 -1.92 -12.83
C ILE A 73 -7.49 -1.27 -12.17
N LEU A 74 -7.45 0.04 -11.89
CA LEU A 74 -8.54 0.78 -11.25
C LEU A 74 -9.37 1.59 -12.24
N LYS A 75 -8.97 1.70 -13.51
CA LYS A 75 -9.64 2.53 -14.52
C LYS A 75 -11.11 2.18 -14.71
N GLN A 76 -11.47 0.91 -14.59
CA GLN A 76 -12.85 0.45 -14.70
C GLN A 76 -13.78 1.05 -13.63
N PHE A 77 -13.23 1.56 -12.52
CA PHE A 77 -14.02 2.18 -11.44
C PHE A 77 -14.14 3.71 -11.54
N LEU A 78 -13.60 4.30 -12.61
CA LEU A 78 -13.60 5.74 -12.83
C LEU A 78 -14.75 6.21 -13.72
N ASN A 79 -15.41 5.29 -14.43
CA ASN A 79 -16.49 5.59 -15.36
C ASN A 79 -17.76 4.85 -14.94
N ALA A 80 -18.52 5.43 -14.00
CA ALA A 80 -19.82 4.93 -13.51
C ALA A 80 -19.86 3.41 -13.26
N PRO A 81 -19.16 2.92 -12.21
CA PRO A 81 -18.96 1.48 -12.03
C PRO A 81 -20.19 0.68 -11.56
N GLY A 82 -21.33 1.35 -11.32
CA GLY A 82 -22.49 0.68 -10.74
C GLY A 82 -22.18 0.25 -9.30
N CYS A 83 -22.58 -0.97 -8.94
CA CYS A 83 -22.31 -1.49 -7.60
C CYS A 83 -20.94 -2.15 -7.49
N VAL A 84 -20.04 -1.55 -6.70
CA VAL A 84 -18.68 -2.07 -6.48
C VAL A 84 -18.62 -2.87 -5.18
N ARG A 85 -18.53 -4.20 -5.30
CA ARG A 85 -18.40 -5.14 -4.18
C ARG A 85 -17.46 -6.29 -4.53
N SER A 86 -16.80 -6.85 -3.53
CA SER A 86 -16.12 -8.15 -3.67
C SER A 86 -17.14 -9.23 -4.01
N GLU A 87 -16.72 -10.29 -4.68
CA GLU A 87 -17.59 -11.38 -5.14
C GLU A 87 -18.47 -11.94 -4.01
N ARG A 88 -17.87 -12.12 -2.82
CA ARG A 88 -18.55 -12.59 -1.61
C ARG A 88 -19.62 -11.63 -1.06
N LEU A 89 -19.59 -10.35 -1.42
CA LEU A 89 -20.52 -9.31 -0.95
C LEU A 89 -21.44 -8.81 -2.07
N ARG A 90 -21.46 -9.46 -3.23
CA ARG A 90 -22.22 -9.00 -4.40
C ARG A 90 -23.73 -8.94 -4.14
N TYR A 91 -24.24 -9.83 -3.28
CA TYR A 91 -25.64 -9.84 -2.84
C TYR A 91 -26.08 -8.52 -2.18
N GLN A 92 -25.15 -7.73 -1.62
CA GLN A 92 -25.48 -6.42 -1.03
C GLN A 92 -25.90 -5.39 -2.08
N CYS A 93 -25.53 -5.60 -3.34
CA CYS A 93 -25.95 -4.73 -4.44
C CYS A 93 -27.46 -4.84 -4.69
N ASP A 94 -28.00 -6.05 -4.59
CA ASP A 94 -29.43 -6.34 -4.81
C ASP A 94 -30.29 -5.91 -3.62
N GLN A 95 -29.66 -5.66 -2.46
CA GLN A 95 -30.30 -5.20 -1.22
C GLN A 95 -30.31 -3.67 -1.07
N ARG A 96 -29.89 -2.93 -2.11
CA ARG A 96 -29.92 -1.46 -2.07
C ARG A 96 -31.36 -0.95 -2.09
N GLU A 97 -31.69 -0.12 -1.12
CA GLU A 97 -32.97 0.58 -1.06
C GLU A 97 -32.77 2.07 -1.35
N PHE A 98 -33.25 2.52 -2.51
CA PHE A 98 -33.11 3.92 -2.93
C PHE A 98 -34.17 4.81 -2.30
N ASP A 99 -33.78 6.05 -2.01
CA ASP A 99 -34.68 7.12 -1.56
C ASP A 99 -34.29 8.45 -2.22
N GLU A 100 -34.95 9.54 -1.81
CA GLU A 100 -34.71 10.89 -2.36
C GLU A 100 -33.27 11.39 -2.15
N ASN A 101 -32.58 10.95 -1.10
CA ASN A 101 -31.22 11.38 -0.75
C ASN A 101 -30.14 10.39 -1.21
N TYR A 102 -30.48 9.11 -1.37
CA TYR A 102 -29.62 8.05 -1.88
C TYR A 102 -30.29 7.39 -3.09
N ASN A 103 -29.99 7.89 -4.28
CA ASN A 103 -30.53 7.41 -5.54
C ASN A 103 -29.53 6.53 -6.31
N GLU A 104 -29.98 5.95 -7.42
CA GLU A 104 -29.16 5.08 -8.27
C GLU A 104 -27.94 5.80 -8.87
N GLU A 105 -28.06 7.10 -9.17
CA GLU A 105 -26.96 7.92 -9.68
C GLU A 105 -25.83 8.01 -8.66
N VAL A 106 -26.14 8.34 -7.40
CA VAL A 106 -25.17 8.41 -6.30
C VAL A 106 -24.58 7.02 -6.03
N ALA A 107 -25.41 5.99 -5.96
CA ALA A 107 -25.00 4.62 -5.65
C ALA A 107 -24.18 3.95 -6.75
N GLY A 108 -24.36 4.36 -8.01
CA GLY A 108 -23.65 3.87 -9.20
C GLY A 108 -22.44 4.72 -9.60
N SER A 109 -22.17 5.79 -8.85
CA SER A 109 -21.12 6.74 -9.15
C SER A 109 -19.73 6.29 -8.74
N THR A 110 -18.72 7.02 -9.21
CA THR A 110 -17.33 6.80 -8.78
C THR A 110 -17.16 7.11 -7.29
N LEU A 111 -16.17 6.48 -6.65
CA LEU A 111 -15.83 6.80 -5.26
C LEU A 111 -15.58 8.30 -5.07
N ASN A 112 -14.92 8.99 -6.00
CA ASN A 112 -14.65 10.43 -5.87
C ASN A 112 -15.92 11.28 -5.82
N PHE A 113 -16.96 10.89 -6.56
CA PHE A 113 -18.26 11.55 -6.53
C PHE A 113 -18.98 11.24 -5.23
N ILE A 114 -19.06 9.95 -4.85
CA ILE A 114 -19.63 9.49 -3.57
C ILE A 114 -19.02 10.24 -2.38
N MET A 115 -17.69 10.38 -2.33
CA MET A 115 -17.01 11.11 -1.26
C MET A 115 -17.30 12.61 -1.28
N THR A 116 -17.51 13.20 -2.46
CA THR A 116 -17.90 14.61 -2.58
C THR A 116 -19.31 14.81 -2.03
N GLU A 117 -20.26 13.97 -2.45
CA GLU A 117 -21.64 14.03 -1.96
C GLU A 117 -21.71 13.81 -0.45
N TYR A 118 -20.99 12.80 0.07
CA TYR A 118 -20.89 12.55 1.51
C TYR A 118 -20.38 13.77 2.29
N ASN A 119 -19.32 14.42 1.81
CA ASN A 119 -18.80 15.62 2.46
C ASN A 119 -19.78 16.80 2.42
N ASN A 120 -20.53 16.96 1.33
CA ASN A 120 -21.55 18.00 1.22
C ASN A 120 -22.65 17.78 2.27
N ARG A 121 -23.21 16.56 2.34
CA ARG A 121 -24.24 16.20 3.32
C ARG A 121 -23.75 16.29 4.76
N LEU A 122 -22.50 15.90 5.02
CA LEU A 122 -21.87 16.05 6.33
C LEU A 122 -21.74 17.54 6.72
N ASN A 123 -21.32 18.40 5.80
CA ASN A 123 -21.21 19.82 6.06
C ASN A 123 -22.58 20.46 6.29
N GLU A 124 -23.60 20.08 5.53
CA GLU A 124 -24.99 20.49 5.78
C GLU A 124 -25.46 20.06 7.17
N PHE A 125 -25.17 18.83 7.57
CA PHE A 125 -25.49 18.32 8.90
C PHE A 125 -24.82 19.12 10.03
N ILE A 126 -23.51 19.35 9.91
CA ILE A 126 -22.74 20.12 10.89
C ILE A 126 -23.21 21.57 10.96
N ASN A 127 -23.57 22.19 9.83
CA ASN A 127 -23.94 23.61 9.77
C ASN A 127 -25.41 23.88 10.17
N ASN A 128 -26.32 22.92 9.95
CA ASN A 128 -27.76 23.07 10.24
C ASN A 128 -28.13 22.66 11.67
N GLU A 129 -27.22 22.91 12.61
CA GLU A 129 -27.21 22.39 13.97
C GLU A 129 -28.42 22.86 14.80
N GLN A 130 -29.56 22.13 14.80
CA GLN A 130 -30.73 22.58 15.58
C GLN A 130 -31.59 21.54 16.29
N GLN A 131 -31.32 20.23 16.25
CA GLN A 131 -32.16 19.28 16.99
C GLN A 131 -31.34 18.28 17.79
N GLN A 132 -31.09 18.63 19.05
CA GLN A 132 -30.71 17.67 20.07
C GLN A 132 -31.97 17.04 20.67
N TYR A 133 -31.99 15.72 20.77
CA TYR A 133 -33.10 14.98 21.32
C TYR A 133 -32.81 14.58 22.76
N GLU A 134 -33.71 14.92 23.66
CA GLU A 134 -33.66 14.45 25.05
C GLU A 134 -34.19 13.00 25.09
N ILE A 135 -33.38 12.09 25.63
CA ILE A 135 -33.75 10.68 25.72
C ILE A 135 -34.37 10.42 27.09
N ASP A 136 -35.63 10.00 27.07
CA ASP A 136 -36.30 9.42 28.23
C ASP A 136 -36.01 7.93 28.31
N TYR A 137 -35.05 7.56 29.15
CA TYR A 137 -34.65 6.16 29.38
C TYR A 137 -35.67 5.35 30.21
N THR A 138 -36.65 6.02 30.84
CA THR A 138 -37.61 5.34 31.73
C THR A 138 -38.78 4.73 30.95
N ASN A 139 -39.07 5.26 29.76
CA ASN A 139 -40.15 4.79 28.90
C ASN A 139 -39.60 4.20 27.59
N ARG A 140 -39.74 2.88 27.45
CA ARG A 140 -39.28 2.12 26.28
C ARG A 140 -39.85 2.65 24.96
N GLU A 141 -41.11 3.10 24.94
CA GLU A 141 -41.75 3.57 23.72
C GLU A 141 -41.24 4.97 23.33
N ASN A 142 -41.02 5.85 24.32
CA ASN A 142 -40.38 7.15 24.08
C ASN A 142 -38.95 6.94 23.54
N PHE A 143 -38.17 6.05 24.17
CA PHE A 143 -36.83 5.70 23.69
C PHE A 143 -36.85 5.21 22.24
N ARG A 144 -37.74 4.26 21.91
CA ARG A 144 -37.89 3.73 20.55
C ARG A 144 -38.22 4.84 19.54
N LYS A 145 -39.17 5.70 19.87
CA LYS A 145 -39.58 6.81 19.01
C LYS A 145 -38.43 7.81 18.79
N THR A 146 -37.70 8.16 19.85
CA THR A 146 -36.53 9.05 19.74
C THR A 146 -35.44 8.41 18.90
N TYR A 147 -35.16 7.12 19.09
CA TYR A 147 -34.18 6.38 18.30
C TYR A 147 -34.56 6.35 16.81
N GLU A 148 -35.81 6.02 16.48
CA GLU A 148 -36.32 6.05 15.10
C GLU A 148 -36.27 7.47 14.50
N THR A 149 -36.52 8.51 15.32
CA THR A 149 -36.41 9.92 14.89
C THR A 149 -34.97 10.30 14.58
N ILE A 150 -34.00 9.86 15.41
CA ILE A 150 -32.58 10.08 15.14
C ILE A 150 -32.15 9.34 13.87
N LEU A 151 -32.52 8.07 13.71
CA LEU A 151 -32.16 7.29 12.52
C LEU A 151 -32.78 7.81 11.23
N SER A 152 -33.95 8.46 11.32
CA SER A 152 -34.61 9.11 10.17
C SER A 152 -34.06 10.50 9.86
N GLN A 153 -33.10 11.01 10.64
CA GLN A 153 -32.41 12.25 10.31
C GLN A 153 -31.74 12.11 8.92
N PRO A 154 -31.91 13.08 8.00
CA PRO A 154 -31.51 12.93 6.60
C PRO A 154 -30.06 12.49 6.36
N PHE A 155 -29.11 13.03 7.12
CA PHE A 155 -27.69 12.66 7.01
C PHE A 155 -27.44 11.25 7.54
N LEU A 156 -28.02 10.84 8.66
CA LEU A 156 -27.84 9.49 9.20
C LEU A 156 -28.50 8.43 8.31
N ALA A 157 -29.69 8.69 7.78
CA ALA A 157 -30.35 7.83 6.81
C ALA A 157 -29.49 7.64 5.55
N PHE A 158 -28.95 8.75 5.02
CA PHE A 158 -28.01 8.73 3.89
C PHE A 158 -26.71 7.99 4.24
N HIS A 159 -26.11 8.28 5.40
CA HIS A 159 -24.88 7.67 5.90
C HIS A 159 -24.99 6.14 5.95
N ASN A 160 -26.07 5.61 6.54
CA ASN A 160 -26.29 4.18 6.70
C ASN A 160 -26.34 3.44 5.36
N LYS A 161 -26.75 4.10 4.29
CA LYS A 161 -26.78 3.52 2.94
C LYS A 161 -25.44 3.66 2.23
N ILE A 162 -24.89 4.87 2.19
CA ILE A 162 -23.70 5.20 1.41
C ILE A 162 -22.41 4.61 1.98
N ILE A 163 -22.34 4.33 3.29
CA ILE A 163 -21.14 3.80 3.93
C ILE A 163 -20.75 2.43 3.37
N HIS A 164 -21.73 1.62 2.97
CA HIS A 164 -21.49 0.33 2.33
C HIS A 164 -20.84 0.50 0.95
N ASP A 165 -21.16 1.56 0.21
CA ASP A 165 -20.52 1.86 -1.07
C ASP A 165 -19.10 2.37 -0.91
N ILE A 166 -18.87 3.27 0.05
CA ILE A 166 -17.52 3.74 0.40
C ILE A 166 -16.65 2.54 0.78
N ALA A 167 -17.16 1.65 1.64
CA ALA A 167 -16.45 0.44 2.05
C ALA A 167 -16.23 -0.54 0.89
N GLY A 168 -17.25 -0.75 0.04
CA GLY A 168 -17.18 -1.64 -1.11
C GLY A 168 -16.09 -1.22 -2.11
N HIS A 169 -16.06 0.06 -2.47
CA HIS A 169 -15.00 0.62 -3.31
C HIS A 169 -13.61 0.48 -2.69
N ALA A 170 -13.46 0.87 -1.42
CA ALA A 170 -12.19 0.77 -0.73
C ALA A 170 -11.68 -0.68 -0.66
N MET A 171 -12.59 -1.64 -0.44
CA MET A 171 -12.28 -3.06 -0.42
C MET A 171 -11.79 -3.55 -1.79
N ILE A 172 -12.53 -3.29 -2.86
CA ILE A 172 -12.15 -3.69 -4.22
C ILE A 172 -10.82 -3.07 -4.65
N TYR A 173 -10.59 -1.80 -4.32
CA TYR A 173 -9.31 -1.14 -4.64
C TYR A 173 -8.15 -1.83 -3.93
N ASN A 174 -8.34 -2.23 -2.67
CA ASN A 174 -7.34 -2.99 -1.92
C ASN A 174 -7.12 -4.39 -2.48
N GLU A 175 -8.17 -5.10 -2.90
CA GLU A 175 -8.05 -6.43 -3.50
C GLU A 175 -7.25 -6.39 -4.81
N LEU A 176 -7.67 -5.55 -5.76
CA LEU A 176 -6.98 -5.40 -7.04
C LEU A 176 -5.57 -4.82 -6.87
N GLY A 177 -5.45 -3.83 -5.98
CA GLY A 177 -4.18 -3.22 -5.63
C GLY A 177 -3.20 -4.24 -5.06
N LYS A 178 -3.65 -5.10 -4.13
CA LYS A 178 -2.84 -6.20 -3.56
C LYS A 178 -2.42 -7.18 -4.64
N GLU A 179 -3.35 -7.63 -5.48
CA GLU A 179 -3.05 -8.57 -6.56
C GLU A 179 -2.00 -8.00 -7.52
N PHE A 180 -2.16 -6.74 -7.94
CA PHE A 180 -1.19 -6.03 -8.75
C PHE A 180 0.19 -5.94 -8.09
N LEU A 181 0.25 -5.62 -6.80
CA LEU A 181 1.51 -5.55 -6.06
C LEU A 181 2.21 -6.90 -5.98
N ILE A 182 1.46 -7.98 -5.71
CA ILE A 182 1.98 -9.35 -5.66
C ILE A 182 2.50 -9.79 -7.04
N ASN A 183 1.74 -9.56 -8.10
CA ASN A 183 2.13 -9.90 -9.46
C ASN A 183 3.41 -9.16 -9.89
N ASN A 184 3.53 -7.88 -9.54
CA ASN A 184 4.76 -7.14 -9.78
C ASN A 184 5.93 -7.65 -8.95
N LEU A 185 5.71 -8.00 -7.68
CA LEU A 185 6.75 -8.58 -6.83
C LEU A 185 7.32 -9.86 -7.45
N PHE A 186 6.46 -10.80 -7.86
CA PHE A 186 6.91 -12.02 -8.53
C PHE A 186 7.62 -11.75 -9.86
N LYS A 187 7.18 -10.72 -10.61
CA LYS A 187 7.88 -10.30 -11.83
C LYS A 187 9.31 -9.82 -11.53
N TYR A 188 9.48 -8.95 -10.53
CA TYR A 188 10.79 -8.45 -10.13
C TYR A 188 11.67 -9.56 -9.56
N GLU A 189 11.10 -10.48 -8.78
CA GLU A 189 11.81 -11.66 -8.27
C GLU A 189 12.36 -12.51 -9.42
N ARG A 190 11.52 -12.85 -10.41
CA ARG A 190 11.95 -13.61 -11.60
C ARG A 190 13.04 -12.88 -12.39
N ILE A 191 12.89 -11.58 -12.64
CA ILE A 191 13.90 -10.78 -13.34
C ILE A 191 15.22 -10.81 -12.58
N THR A 192 15.17 -10.57 -11.26
CA THR A 192 16.36 -10.57 -10.40
C THR A 192 17.06 -11.92 -10.41
N PHE A 193 16.29 -13.01 -10.36
CA PHE A 193 16.81 -14.37 -10.45
C PHE A 193 17.53 -14.62 -11.78
N TYR A 194 16.94 -14.25 -12.92
CA TYR A 194 17.60 -14.40 -14.22
C TYR A 194 18.87 -13.56 -14.35
N VAL A 195 18.84 -12.31 -13.87
CA VAL A 195 20.03 -11.44 -13.85
C VAL A 195 21.13 -12.05 -12.98
N HIS A 196 20.78 -12.65 -11.84
CA HIS A 196 21.73 -13.30 -10.95
C HIS A 196 22.37 -14.56 -11.58
N ILE A 197 21.59 -15.39 -12.26
CA ILE A 197 22.13 -16.53 -13.02
C ILE A 197 23.08 -16.04 -14.11
N GLY A 198 22.67 -15.03 -14.89
CA GLY A 198 23.48 -14.46 -15.95
C GLY A 198 24.81 -13.89 -15.46
N SER A 199 24.78 -13.12 -14.37
CA SER A 199 26.00 -12.55 -13.76
C SER A 199 26.91 -13.65 -13.19
N SER A 200 26.35 -14.69 -12.59
CA SER A 200 27.10 -15.82 -12.05
C SER A 200 27.82 -16.61 -13.15
N ILE A 201 27.15 -16.87 -14.28
CA ILE A 201 27.76 -17.51 -15.45
C ILE A 201 28.88 -16.62 -16.01
N LEU A 202 28.65 -15.31 -16.13
CA LEU A 202 29.65 -14.38 -16.63
C LEU A 202 30.89 -14.31 -15.72
N LEU A 203 30.69 -14.30 -14.41
CA LEU A 203 31.76 -14.38 -13.43
C LEU A 203 32.52 -15.70 -13.52
N PHE A 204 31.82 -16.82 -13.69
CA PHE A 204 32.46 -18.11 -13.88
C PHE A 204 33.32 -18.14 -15.15
N LEU A 205 32.80 -17.65 -16.28
CA LEU A 205 33.53 -17.60 -17.54
C LEU A 205 34.76 -16.68 -17.46
N SER A 206 34.60 -15.48 -16.88
CA SER A 206 35.73 -14.55 -16.70
C SER A 206 36.80 -15.13 -15.79
N PHE A 207 36.42 -15.84 -14.72
CA PHE A 207 37.34 -16.55 -13.85
C PHE A 207 38.14 -17.62 -14.61
N ASN A 208 37.45 -18.44 -15.41
CA ASN A 208 38.10 -19.50 -16.19
C ASN A 208 39.05 -18.95 -17.27
N ILE A 209 38.67 -17.85 -17.93
CA ILE A 209 39.48 -17.30 -19.04
C ILE A 209 40.67 -16.51 -18.50
N LEU A 210 40.46 -15.64 -17.51
CA LEU A 210 41.48 -14.72 -17.04
C LEU A 210 42.38 -15.36 -15.98
N PHE A 211 41.79 -15.90 -14.91
CA PHE A 211 42.55 -16.37 -13.76
C PHE A 211 43.14 -17.76 -13.97
N LEU A 212 42.36 -18.74 -14.44
CA LEU A 212 42.91 -20.09 -14.64
C LEU A 212 44.00 -20.11 -15.71
N ARG A 213 43.88 -19.28 -16.76
CA ARG A 213 44.93 -19.16 -17.78
C ARG A 213 46.22 -18.59 -17.18
N GLN A 214 46.12 -17.56 -16.35
CA GLN A 214 47.28 -16.99 -15.67
C GLN A 214 47.91 -17.99 -14.70
N ILE A 215 47.11 -18.69 -13.89
CA ILE A 215 47.60 -19.72 -12.97
C ILE A 215 48.30 -20.84 -13.73
N ARG A 216 47.72 -21.36 -14.82
CA ARG A 216 48.35 -22.40 -15.65
C ARG A 216 49.68 -21.93 -16.24
N ASN A 217 49.77 -20.68 -16.68
CA ASN A 217 51.02 -20.12 -17.19
C ASN A 217 52.08 -20.02 -16.09
N GLN A 218 51.72 -19.55 -14.89
CA GLN A 218 52.62 -19.48 -13.74
C GLN A 218 53.11 -20.86 -13.31
N LEU A 219 52.22 -21.86 -13.26
CA LEU A 219 52.60 -23.25 -12.95
C LEU A 219 53.61 -23.80 -13.96
N ARG A 220 53.42 -23.58 -15.27
CA ARG A 220 54.39 -24.00 -16.30
C ARG A 220 55.77 -23.36 -16.13
N ILE A 221 55.82 -22.08 -15.73
CA ILE A 221 57.08 -21.39 -15.46
C ILE A 221 57.78 -22.03 -14.26
N VAL A 222 57.04 -22.33 -13.19
CA VAL A 222 57.56 -23.02 -12.01
C VAL A 222 58.08 -24.42 -12.38
N ASP A 223 57.31 -25.20 -13.14
CA ASP A 223 57.72 -26.54 -13.60
C ASP A 223 59.01 -26.47 -14.44
N PHE A 224 59.13 -25.49 -15.32
CA PHE A 224 60.35 -25.27 -16.12
C PHE A 224 61.57 -24.91 -15.26
N LEU A 225 61.38 -24.02 -14.28
CA LEU A 225 62.44 -23.67 -13.32
C LEU A 225 62.88 -24.87 -12.49
N ILE A 226 61.94 -25.69 -12.04
CA ILE A 226 62.24 -26.94 -11.32
C ILE A 226 63.05 -27.89 -12.20
N ASN A 227 62.68 -28.06 -13.47
CA ASN A 227 63.44 -28.90 -14.41
C ASN A 227 64.86 -28.38 -14.63
N ILE A 228 65.05 -27.07 -14.81
CA ILE A 228 66.39 -26.46 -14.92
C ILE A 228 67.19 -26.73 -13.65
N LEU A 229 66.58 -26.53 -12.48
CA LEU A 229 67.24 -26.75 -11.19
C LEU A 229 67.76 -28.18 -11.07
N PHE A 230 66.95 -29.17 -11.47
CA PHE A 230 67.35 -30.59 -11.45
C PHE A 230 68.41 -30.96 -12.50
N LEU A 231 68.62 -30.14 -13.53
CA LEU A 231 69.68 -30.34 -14.52
C LEU A 231 71.04 -29.82 -14.06
N ILE A 232 71.09 -28.97 -13.02
CA ILE A 232 72.34 -28.45 -12.47
C ILE A 232 72.94 -29.53 -11.55
N PRO A 233 74.15 -30.04 -11.83
CA PRO A 233 74.83 -30.99 -10.94
C PRO A 233 75.01 -30.38 -9.55
N MET A 234 74.84 -31.19 -8.51
CA MET A 234 74.89 -30.70 -7.13
C MET A 234 76.24 -30.07 -6.80
N GLU A 235 77.33 -30.54 -7.42
CA GLU A 235 78.68 -29.98 -7.28
C GLU A 235 78.78 -28.56 -7.85
N ALA A 236 78.11 -28.29 -8.99
CA ALA A 236 78.05 -26.97 -9.60
C ALA A 236 77.19 -26.01 -8.78
N TYR A 237 76.09 -26.50 -8.20
CA TYR A 237 75.25 -25.74 -7.29
C TYR A 237 76.01 -25.32 -6.02
N GLN A 238 76.74 -26.25 -5.40
CA GLN A 238 77.46 -25.99 -4.14
C GLN A 238 78.72 -25.14 -4.32
N SER A 239 79.35 -25.17 -5.51
CA SER A 239 80.59 -24.45 -5.77
C SER A 239 80.41 -22.96 -6.09
N SER A 240 79.20 -22.51 -6.46
CA SER A 240 78.92 -21.09 -6.78
C SER A 240 77.91 -20.48 -5.81
N SER A 241 78.38 -19.61 -4.91
CA SER A 241 77.52 -18.84 -3.99
C SER A 241 76.50 -17.98 -4.72
N ASN A 242 76.86 -17.48 -5.91
CA ASN A 242 75.99 -16.62 -6.71
C ASN A 242 74.86 -17.42 -7.36
N LEU A 243 75.16 -18.63 -7.85
CA LEU A 243 74.15 -19.54 -8.39
C LEU A 243 73.18 -20.01 -7.29
N LYS A 244 73.72 -20.33 -6.10
CA LYS A 244 72.93 -20.69 -4.92
C LYS A 244 71.98 -19.57 -4.48
N ASN A 245 72.49 -18.35 -4.35
CA ASN A 245 71.67 -17.17 -3.99
C ASN A 245 70.62 -16.84 -5.06
N PHE A 246 70.95 -17.02 -6.34
CA PHE A 246 70.01 -16.82 -7.43
C PHE A 246 68.85 -17.82 -7.39
N ILE A 247 69.14 -19.10 -7.13
CA ILE A 247 68.12 -20.15 -7.07
C ILE A 247 67.24 -20.02 -5.83
N GLU A 248 67.81 -19.79 -4.65
CA GLU A 248 67.06 -19.75 -3.38
C GLU A 248 66.28 -18.44 -3.20
N HIS A 249 66.78 -17.32 -3.73
CA HIS A 249 66.24 -15.98 -3.44
C HIS A 249 65.93 -15.13 -4.67
N GLY A 250 66.21 -15.62 -5.89
CA GLY A 250 65.94 -14.91 -7.14
C GLY A 250 66.84 -13.69 -7.39
N LYS A 251 68.01 -13.60 -6.75
CA LYS A 251 68.93 -12.44 -6.84
C LYS A 251 70.32 -12.85 -7.34
N LEU A 252 70.83 -12.12 -8.34
CA LEU A 252 72.24 -12.17 -8.76
C LEU A 252 72.95 -11.03 -8.05
N ASN A 253 73.77 -11.34 -7.05
CA ASN A 253 74.70 -10.38 -6.45
C ASN A 253 76.07 -10.49 -7.15
#